data_AF-A0A1X7VC34-F1
#
_entry.id   AF-A0A1X7VC34-F1
#
_cell.length_a   1.000
_cell.length_b   1.000
_cell.length_c   1.000
_cell.angle_alpha   90.00
_cell.angle_beta   90.00
_cell.angle_gamma   90.00
#
_symmetry.space_group_name_H-M   'P 1'
#
loop_
_entity.id
_entity.type
_entity.pdbx_description
1 polymer ?
#
loop_
_entity_poly.entity_id
_entity_poly.type
_entity_poly.pdbx_seq_one_letter_code
_entity_poly.pdbx_strand_id
1 'polypeptide(L)'
;TAIDAFLRFYRESFTATVLPKMHMLEDHLVPWVKRWKVGCGCMGKQGAESLHAMFNNVERAYNNIVDRVERLRVLLQNHHFKLLPANKSLEPPPLKKRPTKPRD
;
A
#
# COMPACT_ATOMS: atom_id res chain seq x y z
N THR A 1 -17.50 14.09 19.44
CA THR A 1 -17.25 13.90 18.00
C THR A 1 -18.13 12.79 17.47
N ALA A 2 -18.23 12.60 16.15
CA ALA A 2 -18.95 11.44 15.58
C ALA A 2 -18.34 10.10 16.03
N ILE A 3 -17.03 10.07 16.28
CA ILE A 3 -16.31 8.91 16.83
C ILE A 3 -16.79 8.60 18.25
N ASP A 4 -16.86 9.61 19.12
CA ASP A 4 -17.31 9.43 20.51
C ASP A 4 -18.77 8.94 20.57
N ALA A 5 -19.63 9.48 19.69
CA ALA A 5 -21.02 9.07 19.60
C ALA A 5 -21.15 7.60 19.18
N PHE A 6 -20.37 7.16 18.19
CA PHE A 6 -20.32 5.77 17.76
C PHE A 6 -19.81 4.83 18.87
N LEU A 7 -18.73 5.19 19.56
CA LEU A 7 -18.16 4.33 20.60
C LEU A 7 -18.99 4.28 21.87
N ARG A 8 -19.71 5.36 22.21
CA ARG A 8 -20.75 5.33 23.24
C ARG A 8 -21.85 4.33 22.88
N PHE A 9 -22.42 4.44 21.69
CA PHE A 9 -23.43 3.49 21.21
C PHE A 9 -22.92 2.04 21.22
N TYR A 10 -21.67 1.81 20.80
CA TYR A 10 -21.06 0.49 20.81
C TYR A 10 -20.98 -0.10 22.22
N ARG A 11 -20.52 0.69 23.21
CA ARG A 11 -20.44 0.25 24.61
C ARG A 11 -21.80 -0.02 25.24
N GLU A 12 -22.83 0.73 24.84
CA GLU A 12 -24.19 0.57 25.35
C GLU A 12 -24.92 -0.62 24.71
N SER A 13 -24.64 -0.89 23.43
CA SER A 13 -25.38 -1.89 22.65
C SER A 13 -24.77 -3.29 22.71
N PHE A 14 -23.49 -3.39 23.04
CA PHE A 14 -22.77 -4.66 23.04
C PHE A 14 -22.03 -4.86 24.37
N THR A 15 -22.04 -6.09 24.87
CA THR A 15 -21.21 -6.50 26.02
C THR A 15 -19.74 -6.75 25.63
N ALA A 16 -19.35 -6.35 24.42
CA ALA A 16 -18.04 -6.62 23.85
C ALA A 16 -16.99 -5.60 24.32
N THR A 17 -15.76 -6.07 24.50
CA THR A 17 -14.62 -5.21 24.80
C THR A 17 -14.28 -4.31 23.62
N VAL A 18 -13.93 -3.05 23.90
CA VAL A 18 -13.43 -2.11 22.89
C VAL A 18 -12.11 -2.61 22.31
N LEU A 19 -12.07 -2.79 20.98
CA LEU A 19 -10.88 -3.26 20.29
C LEU A 19 -9.78 -2.19 20.30
N PRO A 20 -8.48 -2.57 20.26
CA PRO A 20 -7.39 -1.61 20.19
C PRO A 20 -7.53 -0.59 19.05
N LYS A 21 -8.03 -1.01 17.87
CA LYS A 21 -8.28 -0.10 16.73
C LYS A 21 -9.35 0.94 17.03
N MET A 22 -10.37 0.58 17.82
CA MET A 22 -11.43 1.50 18.23
C MET A 22 -10.90 2.51 19.26
N HIS A 23 -10.10 2.07 20.23
CA HIS A 23 -9.42 2.98 21.16
C HIS A 23 -8.47 3.94 20.44
N MET A 24 -7.70 3.45 19.45
CA MET A 24 -6.87 4.31 18.60
C MET A 24 -7.68 5.36 17.85
N LEU A 25 -8.88 5.01 17.41
CA LEU A 25 -9.78 5.93 16.73
C LEU A 25 -10.31 7.02 17.67
N GLU A 26 -10.73 6.64 18.88
CA GLU A 26 -11.27 7.53 19.91
C GLU A 26 -10.23 8.52 20.41
N ASP A 27 -9.11 8.01 20.92
CA ASP A 27 -8.24 8.80 21.79
C ASP A 27 -7.01 9.34 21.06
N HIS A 28 -6.61 8.72 19.95
CA HIS A 28 -5.31 8.99 19.33
C HIS A 28 -5.40 9.62 17.94
N LEU A 29 -6.45 9.33 17.16
CA LEU A 29 -6.56 9.80 15.78
C LEU A 29 -6.60 11.33 15.68
N VAL A 30 -7.47 11.99 16.45
CA VAL A 30 -7.64 13.44 16.38
C VAL A 30 -6.37 14.17 16.84
N PRO A 31 -5.74 13.83 17.97
CA PRO A 31 -4.43 14.39 18.34
C PRO A 31 -3.35 14.19 17.27
N TRP A 32 -3.29 12.99 16.66
CA TRP A 32 -2.34 12.70 15.59
C TRP A 32 -2.51 13.62 14.39
N VAL A 33 -3.72 13.71 13.84
CA VAL A 33 -4.00 14.53 12.65
C VAL A 33 -3.74 16.01 12.96
N LYS A 34 -4.09 16.47 14.18
CA LYS A 34 -3.80 17.84 14.61
C LYS A 34 -2.31 18.13 14.69
N ARG A 35 -1.49 17.18 15.14
CA ARG A 35 -0.03 17.31 15.27
C ARG A 35 0.67 17.29 13.91
N TRP A 36 0.38 16.28 13.10
CA TRP A 36 1.14 16.00 11.88
C TRP A 36 0.56 16.62 10.63
N LYS A 37 -0.68 17.15 10.69
CA LYS A 37 -1.39 17.79 9.58
C LYS A 37 -1.54 16.91 8.33
N VAL A 38 -1.40 15.60 8.49
CA VAL A 38 -1.59 14.60 7.45
C VAL A 38 -2.50 13.49 7.97
N GLY A 39 -3.26 12.87 7.07
CA GLY A 39 -4.07 11.70 7.41
C GLY A 39 -3.19 10.50 7.72
N CYS A 40 -3.60 9.65 8.67
CA CYS A 40 -2.87 8.42 9.01
C CYS A 40 -2.68 7.47 7.82
N GLY A 41 -3.56 7.55 6.81
CA GLY A 41 -3.45 6.76 5.58
C GLY A 41 -2.16 7.04 4.79
N CYS A 42 -1.64 8.26 4.84
CA CYS A 42 -0.36 8.61 4.20
C CYS A 42 0.85 7.94 4.86
N MET A 43 0.70 7.49 6.11
CA MET A 43 1.71 6.74 6.88
C MET A 43 1.32 5.26 7.05
N GLY A 44 0.37 4.79 6.25
CA GLY A 44 -0.11 3.42 6.30
C GLY A 44 0.89 2.41 5.73
N LYS A 45 0.64 1.12 5.99
CA LYS A 45 1.49 0.01 5.52
C LYS A 45 1.26 -0.37 4.05
N GLN A 46 0.26 0.22 3.40
CA GLN A 46 -0.17 -0.16 2.05
C GLN A 46 0.98 -0.04 1.02
N GLY A 47 1.87 0.94 1.18
CA GLY A 47 3.05 1.07 0.32
C GLY A 47 3.98 -0.16 0.41
N ALA A 48 4.24 -0.65 1.62
CA ALA A 48 5.07 -1.84 1.84
C ALA A 48 4.39 -3.11 1.31
N GLU A 49 3.08 -3.25 1.51
CA GLU A 49 2.29 -4.38 0.97
C GLU A 49 2.32 -4.41 -0.57
N SER A 50 2.23 -3.24 -1.21
CA SER A 50 2.37 -3.12 -2.66
C SER A 50 3.77 -3.51 -3.14
N LEU A 51 4.82 -3.11 -2.42
CA LEU A 51 6.19 -3.53 -2.71
C LEU A 51 6.34 -5.05 -2.62
N HIS A 52 5.81 -5.70 -1.59
CA HIS A 52 5.82 -7.16 -1.48
C HIS A 52 5.15 -7.84 -2.68
N ALA A 53 3.97 -7.38 -3.08
CA ALA A 53 3.27 -7.94 -4.24
C ALA A 53 4.09 -7.78 -5.53
N MET A 54 4.72 -6.62 -5.72
CA MET A 54 5.60 -6.37 -6.85
C MET A 54 6.85 -7.27 -6.81
N PHE A 55 7.50 -7.43 -5.65
CA PHE A 55 8.66 -8.31 -5.53
C PHE A 55 8.32 -9.78 -5.80
N ASN A 56 7.16 -10.26 -5.35
CA ASN A 56 6.70 -11.62 -5.68
C ASN A 56 6.52 -11.81 -7.19
N ASN A 57 6.05 -10.79 -7.90
CA ASN A 57 5.93 -10.84 -9.36
C ASN A 57 7.29 -10.78 -10.06
N VAL A 58 8.21 -9.95 -9.57
CA VAL A 58 9.56 -9.79 -10.12
C VAL A 58 10.41 -11.03 -9.88
N GLU A 59 10.31 -11.66 -8.71
CA GLU A 59 11.03 -12.91 -8.42
C GLU A 59 10.65 -14.02 -9.40
N ARG A 60 9.36 -14.14 -9.76
CA ARG A 60 8.93 -15.10 -10.80
C ARG A 60 9.64 -14.89 -12.14
N ALA A 61 9.93 -13.64 -12.51
CA ALA A 61 10.62 -13.34 -13.76
C ALA A 61 12.11 -13.74 -13.75
N TYR A 62 12.71 -13.86 -12.56
CA TYR A 62 14.13 -14.22 -12.35
C TYR A 62 14.30 -15.62 -11.73
N ASN A 63 13.26 -16.45 -11.76
CA ASN A 63 13.30 -17.81 -11.19
C ASN A 63 14.32 -18.74 -11.88
N ASN A 64 14.81 -18.38 -13.06
CA ASN A 64 15.87 -19.08 -13.76
C ASN A 64 17.27 -18.85 -13.15
N ILE A 65 17.44 -17.84 -12.27
CA ILE A 65 18.68 -17.63 -11.54
C ILE A 65 18.70 -18.56 -10.32
N VAL A 66 19.59 -19.57 -10.37
CA VAL A 66 19.70 -20.63 -9.35
C VAL A 66 20.28 -20.08 -8.04
N ASP A 67 21.32 -19.24 -8.13
CA ASP A 67 21.92 -18.64 -6.94
C ASP A 67 20.98 -17.58 -6.33
N ARG A 68 20.65 -17.77 -5.05
CA ARG A 68 19.66 -16.94 -4.36
C ARG A 68 20.17 -15.52 -4.10
N VAL A 69 21.46 -15.38 -3.80
CA VAL A 69 22.06 -14.07 -3.50
C VAL A 69 22.11 -13.24 -4.76
N GLU A 70 22.54 -13.83 -5.88
CA GLU A 70 22.56 -13.20 -7.18
C GLU A 70 21.15 -12.84 -7.66
N ARG A 71 20.17 -13.74 -7.48
CA ARG A 71 18.77 -13.45 -7.81
C ARG A 71 18.25 -12.24 -7.04
N LEU A 72 18.52 -12.17 -5.74
CA LEU A 72 18.13 -11.03 -4.90
C LEU A 72 18.84 -9.75 -5.35
N ARG A 73 20.13 -9.81 -5.66
CA ARG A 73 20.92 -8.68 -6.16
C ARG A 73 20.30 -8.09 -7.44
N VAL A 74 20.00 -8.95 -8.41
CA VAL A 74 19.38 -8.55 -9.69
C VAL A 74 17.99 -7.96 -9.47
N LEU A 75 17.17 -8.59 -8.61
CA LEU A 75 15.83 -8.10 -8.29
C LEU A 75 15.87 -6.72 -7.63
N LEU A 76 16.79 -6.48 -6.69
CA LEU A 76 16.97 -5.19 -6.02
C LEU A 76 17.47 -4.11 -7.00
N GLN A 77 18.45 -4.43 -7.84
CA GLN A 77 18.95 -3.51 -8.86
C GLN A 77 17.85 -3.08 -9.84
N ASN A 78 17.06 -4.04 -10.34
CA ASN A 78 15.96 -3.74 -11.26
C ASN A 78 14.85 -2.93 -10.59
N HIS A 79 14.54 -3.22 -9.32
CA HIS A 79 13.60 -2.39 -8.58
C HIS A 79 14.11 -0.95 -8.40
N HIS A 80 15.38 -0.79 -8.04
CA HIS A 80 16.01 0.53 -7.90
C HIS A 80 15.91 1.34 -9.21
N PHE A 81 16.24 0.74 -10.36
CA PHE A 81 16.16 1.43 -11.65
C PHE A 81 14.75 1.92 -12.00
N LYS A 82 13.70 1.20 -11.58
CA LYS A 82 12.30 1.63 -11.78
C LYS A 82 11.91 2.83 -10.91
N LEU A 83 12.56 3.00 -9.76
CA LEU A 83 12.26 4.09 -8.83
C LEU A 83 13.01 5.37 -9.16
N LEU A 84 14.10 5.30 -9.95
CA LEU A 84 14.88 6.47 -10.32
C LEU A 84 14.01 7.46 -11.12
N PRO A 85 13.84 8.72 -10.66
CA PRO A 85 12.99 9.70 -11.33
C PRO A 85 13.38 9.94 -12.79
N ALA A 86 14.69 9.95 -13.08
CA ALA A 86 15.24 10.11 -14.42
C ALA A 86 14.78 9.00 -15.38
N ASN A 87 14.65 7.77 -14.90
CA ASN A 87 14.20 6.66 -15.73
C ASN A 87 12.69 6.70 -15.92
N LYS A 88 11.95 7.09 -14.88
CA LYS A 88 10.49 7.24 -14.96
C LYS A 88 10.05 8.30 -15.96
N SER A 89 10.80 9.39 -16.09
CA SER A 89 10.54 10.42 -17.11
C SER A 89 10.78 9.95 -18.55
N LEU A 90 11.49 8.84 -18.74
CA LEU A 90 11.78 8.25 -20.04
C LEU A 90 10.80 7.13 -20.41
N GLU A 91 9.85 6.78 -19.53
CA GLU A 91 8.84 5.77 -19.85
C GLU A 91 7.96 6.26 -21.00
N PRO A 92 7.86 5.50 -22.11
CA PRO A 92 7.01 5.89 -23.22
C PRO A 92 5.54 5.90 -22.78
N PRO A 93 4.71 6.78 -23.35
CA PRO A 93 3.29 6.80 -23.03
C PRO A 93 2.65 5.44 -23.34
N PRO A 94 1.69 4.99 -22.53
CA PRO A 94 1.04 3.71 -22.75
C PRO A 94 0.44 3.66 -24.15
N LEU A 95 0.78 2.61 -24.90
CA LEU A 95 0.24 2.40 -26.24
C LEU A 95 -1.29 2.40 -26.14
N LYS A 96 -1.94 3.24 -26.97
CA LYS A 96 -3.40 3.24 -27.07
C LYS A 96 -3.87 1.82 -27.37
N LYS A 97 -4.69 1.23 -26.49
CA LYS A 97 -5.27 -0.08 -26.72
C LYS A 97 -5.99 -0.05 -28.06
N ARG A 98 -5.71 -1.03 -28.94
CA ARG A 98 -6.47 -1.19 -30.19
C ARG A 98 -7.96 -1.31 -29.83
N PRO A 99 -8.86 -0.61 -30.52
CA PRO A 99 -10.28 -0.81 -30.31
C PRO A 99 -10.60 -2.28 -30.55
N THR A 100 -11.20 -2.92 -29.55
CA THR A 100 -11.76 -4.26 -29.69
C THR A 100 -12.85 -4.18 -30.75
N LYS A 101 -12.65 -4.87 -31.89
CA LYS A 101 -13.73 -5.04 -32.86
C LYS A 101 -14.94 -5.67 -32.15
N PRO A 102 -16.18 -5.22 -32.42
CA PRO A 102 -17.37 -5.93 -31.98
C PRO A 102 -17.27 -7.40 -32.41
N ARG A 103 -17.68 -8.31 -31.52
CA ARG A 103 -17.95 -9.69 -31.93
C ARG A 103 -19.31 -9.66 -32.62
N ASP A 104 -19.34 -10.06 -33.89
CA ASP A 104 -20.57 -10.27 -34.66
C ASP A 104 -21.42 -11.41 -34.05
#